data_AF-A0A6A7LHG9-F1
#
_entry.id   AF-A0A6A7LHG9-F1
#
_cell.length_a   1.000
_cell.length_b   1.000
_cell.length_c   1.000
_cell.angle_alpha   90.00
_cell.angle_beta   90.00
_cell.angle_gamma   90.00
#
_symmetry.space_group_name_H-M   'P 1'
#
loop_
_entity.id
_entity.type
_entity.pdbx_description
1 polymer ?
#
loop_
_entity_poly.entity_id
_entity_poly.type
_entity_poly.pdbx_seq_one_letter_code
_entity_poly.pdbx_strand_id
1 'polypeptide(L)'
;MIIKLDLTFIPSNIRSLLVKSIDIESNDRVINEGKVNGRDSYDGKSNKNAGSSVLFYYDKSSLEELKNFLKNILEKNNLNQFVVVEDTENENTLAIVKQGDIEQFGMYVCIHCGLIFRDEEDRFVHERIHYFI
;
A
#
# COMPACT_ATOMS: atom_id res chain seq x y z
N MET A 1 5.18 -4.03 -15.63
CA MET A 1 3.72 -3.85 -15.44
C MET A 1 3.49 -2.53 -14.72
N ILE A 2 2.51 -1.74 -15.13
CA ILE A 2 2.14 -0.52 -14.40
C ILE A 2 1.12 -0.92 -13.33
N ILE A 3 1.44 -0.64 -12.07
CA ILE A 3 0.57 -0.90 -10.93
C ILE A 3 0.23 0.43 -10.27
N LYS A 4 -1.06 0.65 -10.00
CA LYS A 4 -1.54 1.82 -9.27
C LYS A 4 -1.65 1.48 -7.80
N LEU A 5 -1.08 2.31 -6.93
CA LEU A 5 -1.29 2.23 -5.48
C LEU A 5 -2.18 3.37 -5.03
N ASP A 6 -3.35 3.05 -4.52
CA ASP A 6 -4.26 4.02 -3.94
C ASP A 6 -3.97 4.24 -2.44
N LEU A 7 -3.68 5.50 -2.09
CA LEU A 7 -3.38 5.98 -0.75
C LEU A 7 -4.42 7.00 -0.28
N THR A 8 -5.59 7.05 -0.93
CA THR A 8 -6.69 7.98 -0.60
C THR A 8 -7.12 7.86 0.84
N PHE A 9 -7.14 6.63 1.37
CA PHE A 9 -7.58 6.31 2.73
C PHE A 9 -6.48 6.51 3.79
N ILE A 10 -5.29 6.97 3.40
CA ILE A 10 -4.17 7.20 4.33
C ILE A 10 -4.02 8.68 4.68
N PRO A 11 -3.85 9.02 5.97
CA PRO A 11 -3.46 10.35 6.43
C PRO A 11 -2.16 10.87 5.77
N SER A 12 -2.10 12.17 5.49
CA SER A 12 -1.01 12.78 4.70
C SER A 12 0.40 12.57 5.29
N ASN A 13 0.53 12.56 6.61
CA ASN A 13 1.79 12.29 7.31
C ASN A 13 2.29 10.86 7.05
N ILE A 14 1.40 9.87 7.11
CA ILE A 14 1.72 8.46 6.86
C ILE A 14 2.00 8.24 5.37
N ARG A 15 1.22 8.88 4.49
CA ARG A 15 1.45 8.84 3.04
C ARG A 15 2.87 9.30 2.68
N SER A 16 3.32 10.42 3.25
CA SER A 16 4.66 10.96 3.00
C SER A 16 5.78 10.02 3.45
N LEU A 17 5.56 9.31 4.57
CA LEU A 17 6.49 8.32 5.11
C LEU A 17 6.53 7.08 4.21
N LEU A 18 5.37 6.57 3.77
CA LEU A 18 5.29 5.42 2.88
C LEU A 18 5.96 5.67 1.53
N VAL A 19 5.66 6.81 0.89
CA VAL A 19 6.30 7.17 -0.38
C VAL A 19 7.81 7.24 -0.22
N LYS A 20 8.30 7.83 0.88
CA LYS A 20 9.74 7.89 1.17
C LYS A 20 10.35 6.52 1.41
N SER A 21 9.70 5.64 2.18
CA SER A 21 10.19 4.28 2.43
C SER A 21 10.20 3.44 1.16
N ILE A 22 9.18 3.57 0.32
CA ILE A 22 9.12 2.91 -0.98
C ILE A 22 10.29 3.36 -1.83
N ASP A 23 10.51 4.68 -1.98
CA ASP A 23 11.61 5.26 -2.77
C ASP A 23 12.99 4.75 -2.32
N ILE A 24 13.22 4.71 -0.99
CA ILE A 24 14.48 4.22 -0.40
C ILE A 24 14.70 2.72 -0.65
N GLU A 25 13.66 1.88 -0.49
CA GLU A 25 13.79 0.43 -0.65
C GLU A 25 13.71 -0.02 -2.11
N SER A 26 13.15 0.82 -2.98
CA SER A 26 13.15 0.63 -4.42
C SER A 26 14.44 1.12 -5.03
N ASN A 27 15.57 0.45 -4.77
CA ASN A 27 16.91 0.83 -5.22
C ASN A 27 17.12 0.98 -6.76
N ASP A 28 16.06 0.96 -7.59
CA ASP A 28 16.01 1.37 -9.02
C ASP A 28 14.60 1.22 -9.64
N ARG A 29 13.50 1.21 -8.85
CA ARG A 29 12.20 0.60 -9.29
C ARG A 29 10.96 1.51 -9.31
N VAL A 30 11.10 2.80 -9.07
CA VAL A 30 9.93 3.70 -8.96
C VAL A 30 10.16 4.95 -9.81
N ILE A 31 9.56 4.96 -11.00
CA ILE A 31 9.37 6.22 -11.75
C ILE A 31 8.10 6.84 -11.18
N ASN A 32 8.26 7.78 -10.24
CA ASN A 32 7.18 8.64 -9.77
C ASN A 32 6.73 9.52 -10.96
N GLU A 33 5.72 9.09 -11.73
CA GLU A 33 5.03 10.00 -12.64
C GLU A 33 4.11 10.91 -11.83
N GLY A 34 4.73 11.95 -11.27
CA GLY A 34 4.06 12.93 -10.42
C GLY A 34 4.92 14.13 -10.03
N LYS A 35 5.94 14.50 -10.83
CA LYS A 35 6.47 15.86 -10.97
C LYS A 35 7.45 15.96 -12.15
N VAL A 36 6.91 16.07 -13.37
CA VAL A 36 7.62 16.82 -14.41
C VAL A 36 7.38 18.29 -14.11
N ASN A 37 8.36 18.92 -13.46
CA ASN A 37 8.92 20.21 -13.84
C ASN A 37 9.90 20.72 -12.79
N GLY A 38 11.11 21.04 -13.24
CA GLY A 38 12.03 21.96 -12.57
C GLY A 38 13.05 21.30 -11.64
N ARG A 39 14.29 21.22 -12.11
CA ARG A 39 15.45 21.37 -11.24
C ARG A 39 15.33 22.74 -10.58
N ASP A 40 14.81 22.80 -9.36
CA ASP A 40 15.11 23.91 -8.47
C ASP A 40 15.29 23.36 -7.06
N SER A 41 16.34 23.90 -6.46
CA SER A 41 16.98 23.52 -5.22
C SER A 41 16.03 23.34 -4.03
N TYR A 42 16.50 22.50 -3.11
CA TYR A 42 16.11 22.46 -1.69
C TYR A 42 15.63 23.82 -1.17
N ASP A 43 14.32 23.96 -0.97
CA ASP A 43 13.76 24.86 0.02
C ASP A 43 12.48 24.27 0.61
N GLY A 44 12.44 24.22 1.93
CA GLY A 44 11.30 23.74 2.69
C GLY A 44 10.24 24.82 2.78
N LYS A 45 9.16 24.70 2.00
CA LYS A 45 7.79 25.11 2.38
C LYS A 45 6.78 24.89 1.25
N SER A 46 5.62 24.34 1.64
CA SER A 46 4.35 24.34 0.89
C SER A 46 4.33 23.42 -0.34
N ASN A 47 3.26 22.70 -0.70
CA ASN A 47 1.85 23.04 -0.57
C ASN A 47 0.99 21.77 -0.64
N LYS A 48 -0.23 21.91 -0.12
CA LYS A 48 -1.27 20.91 0.12
C LYS A 48 -1.73 20.23 -1.18
N ASN A 49 -2.11 18.96 -1.07
CA ASN A 49 -2.66 18.08 -2.12
C ASN A 49 -1.61 17.29 -2.93
N ALA A 50 -0.77 16.51 -2.23
CA ALA A 50 -0.14 15.36 -2.87
C ALA A 50 -1.25 14.38 -3.28
N GLY A 51 -1.35 14.09 -4.58
CA GLY A 51 -2.37 13.21 -5.16
C GLY A 51 -2.57 11.93 -4.37
N SER A 52 -3.81 11.48 -4.31
CA SER A 52 -4.24 10.38 -3.46
C SER A 52 -3.75 9.00 -3.90
N SER A 53 -3.16 8.89 -5.09
CA SER A 53 -2.64 7.63 -5.62
C SER A 53 -1.24 7.83 -6.22
N VAL A 54 -0.42 6.78 -6.17
CA VAL A 54 0.95 6.75 -6.72
C VAL A 54 1.01 5.65 -7.78
N LEU A 55 1.58 5.96 -8.95
CA LEU A 55 1.81 4.98 -10.01
C LEU A 55 3.20 4.39 -9.88
N PHE A 56 3.29 3.07 -9.98
CA PHE A 56 4.53 2.31 -9.91
C PHE A 56 4.75 1.54 -11.20
N TYR A 57 5.93 1.71 -11.81
CA TYR A 57 6.39 0.78 -12.84
C TYR A 57 7.12 -0.37 -12.16
N TYR A 58 6.48 -1.52 -12.05
CA TYR A 58 7.09 -2.71 -11.46
C TYR A 58 7.55 -3.67 -12.57
N ASP A 59 8.87 -3.80 -12.70
CA ASP A 59 9.54 -4.63 -13.70
C ASP A 59 9.42 -6.13 -13.40
N LYS A 60 9.28 -6.50 -12.12
CA LYS A 60 9.21 -7.90 -11.70
C LYS A 60 7.81 -8.51 -11.83
N SER A 61 7.81 -9.78 -12.21
CA SER A 61 6.71 -10.52 -12.84
C SER A 61 5.54 -10.95 -11.95
N SER A 62 5.30 -10.33 -10.78
CA SER A 62 4.15 -10.71 -9.95
C SER A 62 3.65 -9.59 -9.04
N LEU A 63 2.34 -9.35 -9.09
CA LEU A 63 1.60 -8.48 -8.16
C LEU A 63 1.82 -8.89 -6.70
N GLU A 64 2.01 -10.19 -6.46
CA GLU A 64 2.26 -10.78 -5.14
C GLU A 64 3.62 -10.35 -4.55
N GLU A 65 4.66 -10.20 -5.39
CA GLU A 65 5.95 -9.68 -4.92
C GLU A 65 5.83 -8.21 -4.49
N LEU A 66 5.04 -7.42 -5.21
CA LEU A 66 4.78 -6.03 -4.83
C LEU A 66 3.97 -5.94 -3.53
N LYS A 67 2.94 -6.77 -3.35
CA LYS A 67 2.20 -6.84 -2.08
C LYS A 67 3.12 -7.14 -0.92
N ASN A 68 3.95 -8.16 -1.04
CA ASN A 68 4.90 -8.54 0.01
C ASN A 68 5.92 -7.42 0.29
N PHE A 69 6.39 -6.74 -0.75
CA PHE A 69 7.24 -5.55 -0.61
C PHE A 69 6.55 -4.44 0.18
N LEU A 70 5.32 -4.07 -0.20
CA LEU A 70 4.54 -3.04 0.49
C LEU A 70 4.22 -3.44 1.95
N LYS A 71 3.90 -4.71 2.18
CA LYS A 71 3.68 -5.25 3.51
C LYS A 71 4.93 -5.11 4.40
N ASN A 72 6.09 -5.47 3.89
CA ASN A 72 7.35 -5.31 4.61
C ASN A 72 7.63 -3.84 4.99
N ILE A 73 7.29 -2.90 4.10
CA ILE A 73 7.40 -1.47 4.38
C ILE A 73 6.45 -1.06 5.52
N LEU A 74 5.21 -1.55 5.52
CA LEU A 74 4.25 -1.26 6.59
C LEU A 74 4.76 -1.79 7.93
N GLU A 75 5.23 -3.04 7.98
CA GLU A 75 5.74 -3.67 9.20
C GLU A 75 6.97 -2.93 9.76
N LYS A 76 7.95 -2.60 8.91
CA LYS A 76 9.17 -1.85 9.31
C LYS A 76 8.87 -0.48 9.90
N ASN A 77 7.77 0.14 9.49
CA ASN A 77 7.36 1.45 9.96
C ASN A 77 6.32 1.41 11.09
N ASN A 78 6.05 0.23 11.67
CA ASN A 78 5.04 0.00 12.71
C ASN A 78 3.63 0.44 12.27
N LEU A 79 3.31 0.25 10.99
CA LEU A 79 2.02 0.61 10.40
C LEU A 79 1.07 -0.61 10.31
N ASN A 80 1.13 -1.51 11.29
CA ASN A 80 0.41 -2.79 11.33
C ASN A 80 -1.12 -2.66 11.32
N GLN A 81 -1.65 -1.45 11.57
CA GLN A 81 -3.08 -1.14 11.47
C GLN A 81 -3.55 -0.97 10.01
N PHE A 82 -2.61 -0.90 9.06
CA PHE A 82 -2.88 -0.77 7.63
C PHE A 82 -2.59 -2.08 6.93
N VAL A 83 -3.40 -2.39 5.93
CA VAL A 83 -3.30 -3.61 5.13
C VAL A 83 -3.29 -3.24 3.64
N VAL A 84 -2.55 -4.03 2.85
CA VAL A 84 -2.53 -3.92 1.40
C VAL A 84 -3.61 -4.82 0.84
N VAL A 85 -4.52 -4.27 0.06
CA VAL A 85 -5.61 -5.02 -0.60
C VAL A 85 -5.55 -4.83 -2.10
N GLU A 86 -6.03 -5.83 -2.83
CA GLU A 86 -6.29 -5.70 -4.28
C GLU A 86 -7.62 -5.01 -4.50
N ASP A 87 -7.65 -4.11 -5.48
CA ASP A 87 -8.88 -3.58 -6.02
C ASP A 87 -9.54 -4.66 -6.89
N THR A 88 -10.77 -5.04 -6.53
CA THR A 88 -11.53 -6.07 -7.24
C THR A 88 -12.16 -5.58 -8.54
N GLU A 89 -12.27 -4.25 -8.72
CA GLU A 89 -12.85 -3.62 -9.90
C GLU A 89 -11.79 -3.17 -10.90
N ASN A 90 -10.62 -2.73 -10.40
CA ASN A 90 -9.54 -2.22 -11.24
C ASN A 90 -8.33 -3.17 -11.23
N GLU A 91 -8.03 -3.77 -12.40
CA GLU A 91 -6.83 -4.57 -12.57
C GLU A 91 -5.55 -3.79 -12.23
N ASN A 92 -4.54 -4.50 -11.71
CA ASN A 92 -3.24 -3.93 -11.33
C ASN A 92 -3.37 -2.71 -10.40
N THR A 93 -4.40 -2.69 -9.56
CA THR A 93 -4.58 -1.65 -8.55
C THR A 93 -4.53 -2.27 -7.17
N LEU A 94 -3.66 -1.73 -6.32
CA LEU A 94 -3.57 -2.04 -4.92
C LEU A 94 -4.05 -0.82 -4.13
N ALA A 95 -4.71 -1.04 -3.00
CA ALA A 95 -5.05 0.01 -2.06
C ALA A 95 -4.42 -0.29 -0.71
N ILE A 96 -4.03 0.76 0.02
CA ILE A 96 -3.64 0.64 1.42
C ILE A 96 -4.70 1.31 2.26
N VAL A 97 -5.24 0.54 3.18
CA VAL A 97 -6.46 0.83 3.92
C VAL A 97 -6.27 0.45 5.38
N LYS A 98 -6.89 1.19 6.29
CA LYS A 98 -6.87 0.83 7.70
C LYS A 98 -7.80 -0.35 7.93
N GLN A 99 -7.33 -1.37 8.63
CA GLN A 99 -8.07 -2.62 8.82
C GLN A 99 -9.49 -2.36 9.40
N GLY A 100 -9.58 -1.56 10.46
CA GLY A 100 -10.87 -1.23 11.09
C GLY A 100 -11.81 -0.40 10.21
N ASP A 101 -11.33 0.23 9.14
CA ASP A 101 -12.22 0.95 8.21
C ASP A 101 -12.88 -0.02 7.23
N ILE A 102 -12.22 -1.13 6.88
CA ILE A 102 -12.75 -2.17 5.99
C ILE A 102 -13.77 -3.04 6.73
N GLU A 103 -13.48 -3.38 7.99
CA GLU A 103 -14.36 -4.16 8.86
C GLU A 103 -15.72 -3.48 9.08
N GLN A 104 -15.78 -2.14 9.04
CA GLN A 104 -17.03 -1.38 9.09
C GLN A 104 -17.95 -1.61 7.88
N PHE A 105 -17.41 -2.06 6.75
CA PHE A 105 -18.18 -2.43 5.56
C PHE A 105 -18.55 -3.92 5.51
N GLY A 106 -18.35 -4.65 6.61
CA GLY A 106 -18.62 -6.09 6.68
C GLY A 106 -17.61 -6.94 5.91
N MET A 107 -16.42 -6.40 5.65
CA MET A 107 -15.32 -7.11 5.00
C MET A 107 -14.19 -7.32 6.01
N TYR A 108 -13.68 -8.53 6.12
CA TYR A 108 -12.67 -8.89 7.10
C TYR A 108 -11.35 -9.17 6.39
N VAL A 109 -10.26 -8.55 6.81
CA VAL A 109 -8.97 -8.67 6.12
C VAL A 109 -7.96 -9.39 6.99
N CYS A 110 -7.29 -10.39 6.42
CA CYS A 110 -6.19 -11.09 7.09
C CYS A 110 -5.00 -10.16 7.29
N ILE A 111 -4.52 -10.02 8.52
CA ILE A 111 -3.37 -9.16 8.85
C ILE A 111 -2.05 -9.65 8.24
N HIS A 112 -1.96 -10.94 7.90
CA HIS A 112 -0.74 -11.57 7.41
C HIS A 112 -0.57 -11.50 5.89
N CYS A 113 -1.64 -11.55 5.11
CA CYS A 113 -1.56 -11.61 3.65
C CYS A 113 -2.48 -10.63 2.92
N GLY A 114 -3.35 -9.90 3.63
CA GLY A 114 -4.27 -8.94 3.01
C GLY A 114 -5.46 -9.57 2.28
N LEU A 115 -5.68 -10.89 2.41
CA LEU A 115 -6.85 -11.55 1.81
C LEU A 115 -8.14 -11.07 2.48
N ILE A 116 -9.17 -10.81 1.68
CA ILE A 116 -10.47 -10.30 2.11
C ILE A 116 -11.48 -11.44 2.23
N PHE A 117 -12.25 -11.43 3.31
CA PHE A 117 -13.29 -12.39 3.66
C PHE A 117 -14.62 -11.68 3.89
N ARG A 118 -15.72 -12.41 3.68
CA ARG A 118 -17.09 -11.89 3.89
C ARG A 118 -17.55 -12.01 5.34
N ASP A 119 -16.88 -12.82 6.13
CA ASP A 119 -17.19 -13.07 7.52
C ASP A 119 -15.92 -13.20 8.37
N GLU A 120 -16.07 -12.94 9.66
CA GLU A 120 -14.95 -12.92 10.60
C GLU A 120 -14.42 -14.32 10.89
N GLU A 121 -15.29 -15.33 10.87
CA GLU A 121 -14.95 -16.72 11.17
C GLU A 121 -13.99 -17.28 10.11
N ASP A 122 -14.29 -17.08 8.82
CA ASP A 122 -13.43 -17.49 7.72
C ASP A 122 -12.07 -16.78 7.78
N ARG A 123 -12.05 -15.48 8.07
CA ARG A 123 -10.80 -14.75 8.31
C ARG A 123 -10.02 -15.39 9.45
N PHE A 124 -10.66 -15.65 10.58
CA PHE A 124 -10.00 -16.21 11.76
C PHE A 124 -9.43 -17.61 11.51
N VAL A 125 -10.16 -18.47 10.80
CA VAL A 125 -9.67 -19.79 10.39
C VAL A 125 -8.46 -19.65 9.48
N HIS A 126 -8.49 -18.72 8.53
CA HIS A 126 -7.36 -18.45 7.64
C HIS A 126 -6.14 -17.90 8.39
N GLU A 127 -6.33 -16.94 9.30
CA GLU A 127 -5.23 -16.37 10.10
C GLU A 127 -4.50 -17.44 10.91
N ARG A 128 -5.23 -18.45 11.40
CA ARG A 128 -4.61 -19.56 12.14
C ARG A 128 -3.60 -20.34 11.31
N ILE A 129 -3.78 -20.42 9.99
CA ILE A 129 -2.86 -21.13 9.09
C ILE A 129 -1.47 -20.47 9.12
N HIS A 130 -1.41 -19.14 9.24
CA HIS A 130 -0.14 -18.40 9.27
C HIS A 130 0.72 -18.70 10.52
N TYR A 131 0.15 -19.26 11.59
CA TYR A 131 0.93 -19.72 12.76
C TYR A 131 1.58 -21.09 12.57
N PHE A 132 1.21 -21.83 11.52
CA PHE A 132 1.73 -23.17 11.23
C PHE A 132 2.69 -23.22 10.04
N ILE A 133 2.97 -22.07 9.43
CA ILE A 133 3.90 -21.88 8.29
C ILE A 133 5.14 -21.17 8.79
#